data_AF-A8FZ33-F1
#
_entry.id   AF-A8FZ33-F1
#
_cell.length_a   1.000
_cell.length_b   1.000
_cell.length_c   1.000
_cell.angle_alpha   90.00
_cell.angle_beta   90.00
_cell.angle_gamma   90.00
#
_symmetry.space_group_name_H-M   'P 1'
#
loop_
_entity.id
_entity.type
_entity.pdbx_description
1 polymer ?
#
loop_
_entity_poly.entity_id
_entity_poly.type
_entity_poly.pdbx_seq_one_letter_code
_entity_poly.pdbx_strand_id
1 'polypeptide(L)'
;MLIRHKLLLSAAVSILSIFAMFGLQVYSSGVQDDLSHTAQGVIELEKEVLSLRKDEKDFFARLELSYLDKHQSNSDDIAKVINSLRESFVIYEISTDALQSFEKSLSHYEQSFKKVVQLQQEIGLTPKTGLYGTLREAVRNVETLVKKYDEPELMVVMLQLRRNEKDFMLRRNMSYVDKFEGNIDKFGQTLAESGLDYSVKNETMTLISSYQKDFATLVAKEQALGLTKNDGGMAELRDAIATAEADSERLKEQAGAAIHAAEESALTVGVVVFILIAIILCAFTFFIIRSIMEPVTRITLAISNIEKNKDLTVRCDATSDDELGQIAKHFNLMVESFQKLIEEVIDSVQIMNHSCSELSLNATKASEGVGQQLNETDMVATAITEMGATIDEIAKNTELAADRAGNTHDNALKGQAGVEQTIEKIQSLAEQLNGSAQVVGELEKDSETIGSVLDVIRGIAEQTNLLALNAAIEAARAGEQGRGFAVVADEVRSLAMRTQESTEEIAGIIQTLQARTRSIVQLMEATQRQGGESAEQAATAGTLLEQINVDVTNIMDMSTQIAAAIEEQSMVASEVNKNVVVIRDIAQDSATAADENAQATSEVQSRAESLHQAVSLFKI
;
A
#
# COMPACT_ATOMS: atom_id res chain seq x y z
N MET A 1 -19.83 -1.43 19.32
CA MET A 1 -19.46 -2.68 20.03
C MET A 1 -18.73 -3.55 19.04
N LEU A 2 -17.50 -3.95 19.37
CA LEU A 2 -16.67 -4.80 18.53
C LEU A 2 -17.41 -6.08 18.13
N ILE A 3 -17.20 -6.58 16.91
CA ILE A 3 -17.79 -7.83 16.40
C ILE A 3 -17.50 -8.98 17.35
N ARG A 4 -16.27 -9.05 17.88
CA ARG A 4 -15.90 -10.06 18.87
C ARG A 4 -16.83 -10.04 20.10
N HIS A 5 -17.19 -8.84 20.56
CA HIS A 5 -18.07 -8.68 21.71
C HIS A 5 -19.52 -9.02 21.36
N LYS A 6 -20.00 -8.68 20.15
CA LYS A 6 -21.33 -9.09 19.66
C LYS A 6 -21.46 -10.62 19.59
N LEU A 7 -20.43 -11.30 19.08
CA LEU A 7 -20.38 -12.77 18.98
C LEU A 7 -20.28 -13.45 20.36
N LEU A 8 -19.43 -12.93 21.26
CA LEU A 8 -19.34 -13.43 22.63
C LEU A 8 -20.65 -13.24 23.40
N LEU A 9 -21.31 -12.09 23.23
CA LEU A 9 -22.62 -11.81 23.81
C LEU A 9 -23.68 -12.78 23.26
N SER A 10 -23.68 -13.04 21.94
CA SER A 10 -24.59 -14.02 21.33
C SER A 10 -24.36 -15.44 21.85
N ALA A 11 -23.11 -15.86 22.02
CA ALA A 11 -22.78 -17.16 22.60
C ALA A 11 -23.22 -17.25 24.07
N ALA A 12 -22.96 -16.20 24.87
CA ALA A 12 -23.36 -16.14 26.27
C ALA A 12 -24.88 -16.20 26.44
N VAL A 13 -25.63 -15.43 25.64
CA VAL A 13 -27.10 -15.44 25.63
C VAL A 13 -27.62 -16.83 25.24
N SER A 14 -27.04 -17.46 24.21
CA SER A 14 -27.45 -18.81 23.79
C SER A 14 -27.23 -19.86 24.88
N ILE A 15 -26.07 -19.82 25.56
CA ILE A 15 -25.76 -20.71 26.68
C ILE A 15 -26.73 -20.50 27.83
N LEU A 16 -27.01 -19.24 28.18
CA LEU A 16 -27.92 -18.88 29.26
C LEU A 16 -29.36 -19.31 28.95
N SER A 17 -29.79 -19.20 27.69
CA SER A 17 -31.07 -19.73 27.21
C SER A 17 -31.17 -21.25 27.32
N ILE A 18 -30.09 -22.00 27.03
CA ILE A 18 -30.06 -23.46 27.20
C ILE A 18 -30.21 -23.82 28.68
N PHE A 19 -29.49 -23.15 29.58
CA PHE A 19 -29.64 -23.37 31.03
C PHE A 19 -31.05 -23.03 31.53
N ALA A 20 -31.65 -21.94 31.03
CA ALA A 20 -33.02 -21.57 31.35
C ALA A 20 -34.04 -22.60 30.85
N MET A 21 -33.88 -23.12 29.62
CA MET A 21 -34.73 -24.19 29.07
C MET A 21 -34.57 -25.49 29.85
N PHE A 22 -33.34 -25.85 30.23
CA PHE A 22 -33.09 -27.03 31.04
C PHE A 22 -33.75 -26.91 32.43
N GLY A 23 -33.63 -25.74 33.06
CA GLY A 23 -34.32 -25.46 34.33
C GLY A 23 -35.84 -25.52 34.22
N LEU A 24 -36.41 -24.94 33.16
CA LEU A 24 -37.85 -25.00 32.86
C LEU A 24 -38.33 -26.44 32.67
N GLN A 25 -37.55 -27.27 31.97
CA GLN A 25 -37.90 -28.67 31.74
C GLN A 25 -37.82 -29.52 33.01
N VAL A 26 -36.80 -29.30 33.86
CA VAL A 26 -36.70 -29.94 35.18
C VAL A 26 -37.90 -29.56 36.06
N TYR A 27 -38.27 -28.27 36.08
CA TYR A 27 -39.44 -27.80 36.82
C TYR A 27 -40.74 -28.42 36.31
N SER A 28 -40.99 -28.38 35.00
CA SER A 28 -42.19 -28.96 34.39
C SER A 28 -42.30 -30.47 34.62
N SER A 29 -41.16 -31.19 34.60
CA SER A 29 -41.13 -32.62 34.87
C SER A 29 -41.44 -32.93 36.34
N GLY A 30 -40.99 -32.09 37.27
CA GLY A 30 -41.30 -32.24 38.70
C GLY A 30 -42.79 -32.05 38.99
N VAL A 31 -43.41 -31.03 38.38
CA VAL A 31 -44.86 -30.78 38.49
C VAL A 31 -45.68 -31.96 37.96
N GLN A 32 -45.26 -32.57 36.85
CA GLN A 32 -45.95 -33.72 36.27
C GLN A 32 -45.86 -34.98 37.16
N ASP A 33 -44.71 -35.21 37.80
CA ASP A 33 -44.50 -36.33 38.71
C ASP A 33 -45.40 -36.22 39.96
N ASP A 34 -45.42 -35.04 40.58
CA ASP A 34 -46.27 -34.75 41.74
C ASP A 34 -47.78 -34.85 41.43
N LEU A 35 -48.21 -34.35 40.27
CA LEU A 35 -49.60 -34.47 39.81
C LEU A 35 -49.99 -35.93 39.55
N SER A 36 -49.07 -36.74 39.00
CA SER A 36 -49.29 -38.17 38.81
C SER A 36 -49.44 -38.91 40.14
N HIS A 37 -48.59 -38.61 41.13
CA HIS A 37 -48.72 -39.14 42.49
C HIS A 37 -50.05 -38.74 43.15
N THR A 38 -50.48 -37.50 42.93
CA THR A 38 -51.77 -36.98 43.43
C THR A 38 -52.95 -37.75 42.81
N ALA A 39 -52.90 -38.04 41.50
CA ALA A 39 -53.93 -38.85 40.84
C ALA A 39 -54.00 -40.28 41.39
N GLN A 40 -52.85 -40.90 41.69
CA GLN A 40 -52.80 -42.22 42.32
C GLN A 40 -53.44 -42.23 43.71
N GLY A 41 -53.18 -41.21 44.54
CA GLY A 41 -53.79 -41.09 45.88
C GLY A 41 -55.32 -41.01 45.83
N VAL A 42 -55.88 -40.34 44.82
CA VAL A 42 -57.34 -40.28 44.61
C VAL A 42 -57.93 -41.66 44.28
N ILE A 43 -57.24 -42.44 43.45
CA ILE A 43 -57.65 -43.82 43.13
C ILE A 43 -57.53 -44.74 44.36
N GLU A 44 -56.50 -44.52 45.19
CA GLU A 44 -56.29 -45.29 46.41
C GLU A 44 -57.43 -45.09 47.44
N LEU A 45 -57.99 -43.88 47.56
CA LEU A 45 -59.15 -43.62 48.42
C LEU A 45 -60.37 -44.48 48.07
N GLU A 46 -60.71 -44.59 46.79
CA GLU A 46 -61.84 -45.41 46.33
C GLU A 46 -61.68 -46.87 46.75
N LYS A 47 -60.45 -47.40 46.60
CA LYS A 47 -60.12 -48.76 46.99
C LYS A 47 -60.26 -48.98 48.50
N GLU A 48 -59.83 -48.03 49.32
CA GLU A 48 -59.93 -48.18 50.77
C GLU A 48 -61.35 -48.03 51.31
N VAL A 49 -62.22 -47.24 50.67
CA VAL A 49 -63.66 -47.21 51.00
C VAL A 49 -64.31 -48.59 50.80
N LEU A 50 -63.93 -49.29 49.72
CA LEU A 50 -64.38 -50.67 49.49
C LEU A 50 -63.89 -51.64 50.58
N SER A 51 -62.67 -51.43 51.10
CA SER A 51 -62.13 -52.18 52.24
C SER A 51 -62.97 -51.96 53.51
N LEU A 52 -63.32 -50.71 53.84
CA LEU A 52 -64.18 -50.39 54.98
C LEU A 52 -65.55 -51.08 54.90
N ARG A 53 -66.16 -51.04 53.72
CA ARG A 53 -67.46 -51.68 53.47
C ARG A 53 -67.39 -53.20 53.59
N LYS A 54 -66.24 -53.79 53.24
CA LYS A 54 -66.00 -55.23 53.42
C LYS A 54 -65.94 -55.58 54.91
N ASP A 55 -65.21 -54.80 55.71
CA ASP A 55 -65.10 -55.02 57.15
C ASP A 55 -66.45 -54.86 57.87
N GLU A 56 -67.27 -53.87 57.47
CA GLU A 56 -68.66 -53.71 57.95
C GLU A 56 -69.48 -54.98 57.71
N LYS A 57 -69.49 -55.47 56.47
CA LYS A 57 -70.29 -56.65 56.09
C LYS A 57 -69.82 -57.90 56.83
N ASP A 58 -68.51 -58.07 56.99
CA ASP A 58 -67.95 -59.19 57.73
C ASP A 58 -68.31 -59.12 59.22
N PHE A 59 -68.36 -57.92 59.83
CA PHE A 59 -68.85 -57.75 61.19
C PHE A 59 -70.30 -58.22 61.35
N PHE A 60 -71.24 -57.78 60.50
CA PHE A 60 -72.65 -58.21 60.64
C PHE A 60 -72.88 -59.67 60.30
N ALA A 61 -72.01 -60.28 59.49
CA ALA A 61 -72.10 -61.70 59.17
C ALA A 61 -71.62 -62.62 60.31
N ARG A 62 -70.65 -62.17 61.11
CA ARG A 62 -69.94 -63.01 62.11
C ARG A 62 -70.08 -62.54 63.55
N LEU A 63 -70.42 -61.28 63.76
CA LEU A 63 -70.53 -60.60 65.05
C LEU A 63 -69.22 -60.64 65.88
N GLU A 64 -68.07 -60.63 65.20
CA GLU A 64 -66.73 -60.66 65.80
C GLU A 64 -66.10 -59.27 65.91
N LEU A 65 -65.58 -58.91 67.08
CA LEU A 65 -65.05 -57.57 67.33
C LEU A 65 -63.76 -57.24 66.56
N SER A 66 -62.98 -58.23 66.10
CA SER A 66 -61.75 -58.00 65.33
C SER A 66 -61.98 -57.28 64.00
N TYR A 67 -63.21 -57.28 63.48
CA TYR A 67 -63.56 -56.51 62.28
C TYR A 67 -63.69 -55.02 62.55
N LEU A 68 -63.95 -54.61 63.80
CA LEU A 68 -63.88 -53.20 64.19
C LEU A 68 -62.42 -52.70 64.15
N ASP A 69 -61.47 -53.52 64.59
CA ASP A 69 -60.04 -53.13 64.59
C ASP A 69 -59.53 -52.96 63.15
N LYS A 70 -59.94 -53.85 62.23
CA LYS A 70 -59.64 -53.72 60.79
C LYS A 70 -60.29 -52.49 60.16
N HIS A 71 -61.58 -52.27 60.46
CA HIS A 71 -62.29 -51.08 59.99
C HIS A 71 -61.64 -49.79 60.50
N GLN A 72 -61.16 -49.76 61.75
CA GLN A 72 -60.44 -48.61 62.29
C GLN A 72 -59.07 -48.42 61.61
N SER A 73 -58.31 -49.49 61.37
CA SER A 73 -57.03 -49.40 60.66
C SER A 73 -57.19 -48.85 59.23
N ASN A 74 -58.18 -49.34 58.48
CA ASN A 74 -58.46 -48.87 57.13
C ASN A 74 -58.95 -47.41 57.12
N SER A 75 -59.68 -46.99 58.15
CA SER A 75 -60.09 -45.59 58.36
C SER A 75 -58.87 -44.68 58.62
N ASP A 76 -57.93 -45.13 59.45
CA ASP A 76 -56.69 -44.39 59.73
C ASP A 76 -55.81 -44.24 58.47
N ASP A 77 -55.77 -45.26 57.60
CA ASP A 77 -55.04 -45.21 56.33
C ASP A 77 -55.70 -44.26 55.33
N ILE A 78 -57.04 -44.24 55.24
CA ILE A 78 -57.78 -43.25 54.45
C ILE A 78 -57.46 -41.82 54.94
N ALA A 79 -57.40 -41.59 56.26
CA ALA A 79 -57.07 -40.28 56.81
C ALA A 79 -55.67 -39.78 56.41
N LYS A 80 -54.67 -40.69 56.31
CA LYS A 80 -53.33 -40.35 55.81
C LYS A 80 -53.37 -39.92 54.34
N VAL A 81 -54.09 -40.67 53.50
CA VAL A 81 -54.23 -40.37 52.07
C VAL A 81 -54.97 -39.04 51.87
N ILE A 82 -56.05 -38.78 52.63
CA ILE A 82 -56.76 -37.48 52.61
C ILE A 82 -55.81 -36.32 52.94
N ASN A 83 -54.96 -36.45 53.96
CA ASN A 83 -54.01 -35.39 54.33
C ASN A 83 -52.97 -35.15 53.23
N SER A 84 -52.41 -36.21 52.64
CA SER A 84 -51.47 -36.08 51.52
C SER A 84 -52.12 -35.41 50.31
N LEU A 85 -53.36 -35.79 49.97
CA LEU A 85 -54.10 -35.16 48.88
C LEU A 85 -54.43 -33.69 49.16
N ARG A 86 -54.74 -33.35 50.40
CA ARG A 86 -55.01 -31.96 50.80
C ARG A 86 -53.78 -31.07 50.58
N GLU A 87 -52.58 -31.54 50.92
CA GLU A 87 -51.34 -30.81 50.66
C GLU A 87 -51.11 -30.59 49.17
N SER A 88 -51.23 -31.65 48.35
CA SER A 88 -51.09 -31.54 46.89
C SER A 88 -52.14 -30.62 46.28
N PHE A 89 -53.39 -30.69 46.73
CA PHE A 89 -54.47 -29.87 46.17
C PHE A 89 -54.23 -28.38 46.43
N VAL A 90 -53.65 -28.02 47.59
CA VAL A 90 -53.28 -26.63 47.90
C VAL A 90 -52.12 -26.17 47.03
N ILE A 91 -51.09 -27.00 46.83
CA ILE A 91 -49.91 -26.67 46.01
C ILE A 91 -50.32 -26.40 44.56
N TYR A 92 -51.23 -27.20 44.02
CA TYR A 92 -51.65 -27.15 42.62
C TYR A 92 -52.96 -26.40 42.40
N GLU A 93 -53.45 -25.66 43.40
CA GLU A 93 -54.69 -24.88 43.36
C GLU A 93 -55.94 -25.69 42.93
N ILE A 94 -55.96 -26.99 43.23
CA ILE A 94 -57.09 -27.88 42.99
C ILE A 94 -58.13 -27.66 44.11
N SER A 95 -59.41 -27.53 43.75
CA SER A 95 -60.46 -27.34 44.77
C SER A 95 -60.49 -28.51 45.77
N THR A 96 -60.52 -28.17 47.06
CA THR A 96 -60.64 -29.15 48.15
C THR A 96 -62.08 -29.47 48.52
N ASP A 97 -63.07 -28.88 47.85
CA ASP A 97 -64.49 -29.00 48.20
C ASP A 97 -64.98 -30.46 48.15
N ALA A 98 -64.59 -31.20 47.11
CA ALA A 98 -64.93 -32.62 46.99
C ALA A 98 -64.24 -33.48 48.05
N LEU A 99 -62.98 -33.17 48.37
CA LEU A 99 -62.21 -33.88 49.39
C LEU A 99 -62.79 -33.66 50.78
N GLN A 100 -63.19 -32.43 51.10
CA GLN A 100 -63.88 -32.09 52.35
C GLN A 100 -65.27 -32.73 52.44
N SER A 101 -66.01 -32.77 51.32
CA SER A 101 -67.32 -33.43 51.27
C SER A 101 -67.20 -34.92 51.53
N PHE A 102 -66.23 -35.58 50.89
CA PHE A 102 -65.90 -36.99 51.11
C PHE A 102 -65.46 -37.28 52.55
N GLU A 103 -64.57 -36.47 53.13
CA GLU A 103 -64.13 -36.61 54.53
C GLU A 103 -65.32 -36.51 55.50
N LYS A 104 -66.26 -35.60 55.22
CA LYS A 104 -67.48 -35.43 56.02
C LYS A 104 -68.42 -36.63 55.90
N SER A 105 -68.65 -37.14 54.68
CA SER A 105 -69.52 -38.30 54.47
C SER A 105 -68.91 -39.58 55.01
N LEU A 106 -67.59 -39.75 54.92
CA LEU A 106 -66.85 -40.84 55.56
C LEU A 106 -66.97 -40.79 57.08
N SER A 107 -66.77 -39.62 57.69
CA SER A 107 -66.94 -39.46 59.15
C SER A 107 -68.38 -39.78 59.59
N HIS A 108 -69.38 -39.39 58.79
CA HIS A 108 -70.78 -39.72 59.06
C HIS A 108 -71.05 -41.23 58.95
N TYR A 109 -70.45 -41.90 57.95
CA TYR A 109 -70.49 -43.35 57.79
C TYR A 109 -69.88 -44.07 59.00
N GLU A 110 -68.68 -43.67 59.44
CA GLU A 110 -68.02 -44.26 60.60
C GLU A 110 -68.83 -44.11 61.90
N GLN A 111 -69.44 -42.94 62.10
CA GLN A 111 -70.31 -42.70 63.26
C GLN A 111 -71.58 -43.57 63.20
N SER A 112 -72.17 -43.70 62.01
CA SER A 112 -73.33 -44.56 61.79
C SER A 112 -72.98 -46.02 62.04
N PHE A 113 -71.82 -46.48 61.57
CA PHE A 113 -71.34 -47.84 61.81
C PHE A 113 -71.15 -48.10 63.30
N LYS A 114 -70.46 -47.19 64.01
CA LYS A 114 -70.29 -47.28 65.48
C LYS A 114 -71.63 -47.36 66.22
N LYS A 115 -72.63 -46.56 65.83
CA LYS A 115 -73.98 -46.56 66.42
C LYS A 115 -74.70 -47.89 66.20
N VAL A 116 -74.65 -48.44 64.99
CA VAL A 116 -75.30 -49.73 64.67
C VAL A 116 -74.58 -50.88 65.36
N VAL A 117 -73.25 -50.85 65.43
CA VAL A 117 -72.46 -51.82 66.21
C VAL A 117 -72.84 -51.78 67.70
N GLN A 118 -72.98 -50.58 68.28
CA GLN A 118 -73.41 -50.43 69.66
C GLN A 118 -74.82 -51.01 69.89
N LEU A 119 -75.78 -50.73 68.99
CA LEU A 119 -77.12 -51.34 69.05
C LEU A 119 -77.05 -52.87 68.97
N GLN A 120 -76.20 -53.42 68.11
CA GLN A 120 -75.99 -54.86 67.99
C GLN A 120 -75.35 -55.48 69.24
N GLN A 121 -74.44 -54.76 69.91
CA GLN A 121 -73.86 -55.17 71.19
C GLN A 121 -74.89 -55.16 72.32
N GLU A 122 -75.75 -54.14 72.38
CA GLU A 122 -76.85 -54.03 73.36
C GLU A 122 -77.90 -55.14 73.17
N ILE A 123 -78.29 -55.43 71.92
CA ILE A 123 -79.15 -56.58 71.58
C ILE A 123 -78.48 -57.89 72.00
N GLY A 124 -77.20 -58.03 71.67
CA GLY A 124 -76.36 -59.18 72.02
C GLY A 124 -75.64 -59.75 70.80
N LEU A 125 -74.33 -59.96 70.94
CA LEU A 125 -73.51 -60.64 69.91
C LEU A 125 -73.68 -62.17 69.94
N THR A 126 -74.11 -62.71 71.08
CA THR A 126 -74.38 -64.14 71.28
C THR A 126 -75.75 -64.35 71.96
N PRO A 127 -76.34 -65.56 71.89
CA PRO A 127 -77.62 -65.88 72.56
C PRO A 127 -77.60 -65.85 74.11
N LYS A 128 -76.51 -65.37 74.72
CA LYS A 128 -76.33 -65.25 76.18
C LYS A 128 -75.96 -63.83 76.63
N THR A 129 -75.71 -62.92 75.70
CA THR A 129 -75.22 -61.55 75.97
C THR A 129 -76.28 -60.53 75.61
N GLY A 130 -76.21 -59.34 76.18
CA GLY A 130 -77.14 -58.25 75.87
C GLY A 130 -78.60 -58.59 76.24
N LEU A 131 -79.53 -57.97 75.52
CA LEU A 131 -80.97 -58.16 75.69
C LEU A 131 -81.42 -59.58 75.40
N TYR A 132 -80.76 -60.32 74.50
CA TYR A 132 -81.03 -61.75 74.33
C TYR A 132 -80.75 -62.55 75.61
N GLY A 133 -79.70 -62.18 76.37
CA GLY A 133 -79.36 -62.80 77.65
C GLY A 133 -80.40 -62.51 78.73
N THR A 134 -80.76 -61.23 78.92
CA THR A 134 -81.74 -60.81 79.93
C THR A 134 -83.12 -61.38 79.66
N LEU A 135 -83.57 -61.34 78.40
CA LEU A 135 -84.86 -61.91 77.98
C LEU A 135 -84.91 -63.42 78.26
N ARG A 136 -83.82 -64.13 77.96
CA ARG A 136 -83.71 -65.57 78.21
C ARG A 136 -83.82 -65.91 79.69
N GLU A 137 -83.31 -65.06 80.57
CA GLU A 137 -83.41 -65.19 82.03
C GLU A 137 -84.82 -64.90 82.53
N ALA A 138 -85.43 -63.78 82.09
CA ALA A 138 -86.81 -63.40 82.44
C ALA A 138 -87.79 -64.53 82.16
N VAL A 139 -87.67 -65.17 80.99
CA VAL A 139 -88.54 -66.29 80.66
C VAL A 139 -88.24 -67.54 81.50
N ARG A 140 -86.96 -67.83 81.77
CA ARG A 140 -86.62 -69.00 82.60
C ARG A 140 -87.28 -68.89 83.98
N ASN A 141 -87.39 -67.67 84.51
CA ASN A 141 -88.04 -67.41 85.79
C ASN A 141 -89.55 -67.74 85.72
N VAL A 142 -90.25 -67.28 84.68
CA VAL A 142 -91.67 -67.61 84.46
C VAL A 142 -91.87 -69.12 84.25
N GLU A 143 -91.10 -69.75 83.36
CA GLU A 143 -91.20 -71.19 83.08
C GLU A 143 -90.94 -72.05 84.33
N THR A 144 -90.01 -71.65 85.19
CA THR A 144 -89.70 -72.36 86.43
C THR A 144 -90.86 -72.29 87.42
N LEU A 145 -91.49 -71.12 87.53
CA LEU A 145 -92.62 -70.92 88.45
C LEU A 145 -93.87 -71.70 87.98
N VAL A 146 -94.22 -71.63 86.69
CA VAL A 146 -95.37 -72.37 86.14
C VAL A 146 -95.17 -73.89 86.24
N LYS A 147 -93.94 -74.39 86.02
CA LYS A 147 -93.62 -75.82 86.22
C LYS A 147 -93.73 -76.26 87.68
N LYS A 148 -93.36 -75.39 88.63
CA LYS A 148 -93.36 -75.71 90.06
C LYS A 148 -94.77 -76.02 90.59
N TYR A 149 -95.80 -75.36 90.06
CA TYR A 149 -97.18 -75.55 90.48
C TYR A 149 -98.00 -76.45 89.55
N ASP A 150 -97.35 -77.10 88.58
CA ASP A 150 -97.94 -78.08 87.65
C ASP A 150 -99.23 -77.60 86.96
N GLU A 151 -99.19 -76.38 86.40
CA GLU A 151 -100.30 -75.76 85.66
C GLU A 151 -100.13 -75.95 84.13
N PRO A 152 -100.67 -77.03 83.53
CA PRO A 152 -100.44 -77.36 82.13
C PRO A 152 -101.03 -76.32 81.17
N GLU A 153 -102.15 -75.70 81.52
CA GLU A 153 -102.80 -74.68 80.68
C GLU A 153 -101.94 -73.42 80.55
N LEU A 154 -101.38 -72.94 81.68
CA LEU A 154 -100.42 -71.83 81.68
C LEU A 154 -99.14 -72.17 80.91
N MET A 155 -98.65 -73.41 81.03
CA MET A 155 -97.47 -73.85 80.29
C MET A 155 -97.70 -73.84 78.77
N VAL A 156 -98.88 -74.24 78.29
CA VAL A 156 -99.21 -74.19 76.85
C VAL A 156 -99.17 -72.76 76.33
N VAL A 157 -99.79 -71.80 77.04
CA VAL A 157 -99.76 -70.39 76.65
C VAL A 157 -98.32 -69.84 76.72
N MET A 158 -97.52 -70.26 77.72
CA MET A 158 -96.12 -69.87 77.82
C MET A 158 -95.27 -70.36 76.64
N LEU A 159 -95.52 -71.59 76.16
CA LEU A 159 -94.87 -72.12 74.96
C LEU A 159 -95.29 -71.34 73.70
N GLN A 160 -96.53 -70.85 73.64
CA GLN A 160 -96.99 -69.98 72.55
C GLN A 160 -96.33 -68.60 72.60
N LEU A 161 -96.12 -68.02 73.79
CA LEU A 161 -95.34 -66.80 73.98
C LEU A 161 -93.89 -66.98 73.52
N ARG A 162 -93.23 -68.05 73.97
CA ARG A 162 -91.87 -68.40 73.55
C ARG A 162 -91.74 -68.64 72.05
N ARG A 163 -92.75 -69.24 71.44
CA ARG A 163 -92.78 -69.45 69.99
C ARG A 163 -92.81 -68.11 69.26
N ASN A 164 -93.71 -67.20 69.64
CA ASN A 164 -93.81 -65.88 69.02
C ASN A 164 -92.56 -65.03 69.27
N GLU A 165 -91.97 -65.09 70.48
CA GLU A 165 -90.68 -64.47 70.78
C GLU A 165 -89.60 -64.96 69.81
N LYS A 166 -89.41 -66.29 69.71
CA LYS A 166 -88.40 -66.86 68.83
C LYS A 166 -88.68 -66.60 67.35
N ASP A 167 -89.94 -66.64 66.94
CA ASP A 167 -90.33 -66.31 65.58
C ASP A 167 -90.05 -64.83 65.26
N PHE A 168 -90.25 -63.91 66.22
CA PHE A 168 -89.80 -62.52 66.07
C PHE A 168 -88.28 -62.42 65.99
N MET A 169 -87.53 -63.09 66.88
CA MET A 169 -86.06 -63.03 66.85
C MET A 169 -85.47 -63.59 65.55
N LEU A 170 -86.09 -64.62 64.95
CA LEU A 170 -85.61 -65.23 63.72
C LEU A 170 -86.08 -64.50 62.45
N ARG A 171 -87.31 -63.96 62.46
CA ARG A 171 -87.96 -63.42 61.25
C ARG A 171 -88.15 -61.91 61.28
N ARG A 172 -87.95 -61.28 62.44
CA ARG A 172 -87.99 -59.82 62.71
C ARG A 172 -89.25 -59.16 62.18
N ASN A 173 -90.41 -59.81 62.37
CA ASN A 173 -91.70 -59.36 61.85
C ASN A 173 -92.67 -59.01 62.99
N MET A 174 -93.23 -57.80 62.95
CA MET A 174 -94.11 -57.25 64.00
C MET A 174 -95.37 -58.06 64.25
N SER A 175 -95.86 -58.83 63.27
CA SER A 175 -97.03 -59.70 63.49
C SER A 175 -96.81 -60.75 64.58
N TYR A 176 -95.56 -61.12 64.89
CA TYR A 176 -95.25 -61.99 66.02
C TYR A 176 -95.27 -61.25 67.36
N VAL A 177 -95.01 -59.94 67.36
CA VAL A 177 -95.16 -59.08 68.54
C VAL A 177 -96.65 -58.94 68.86
N ASP A 178 -97.50 -58.67 67.86
CA ASP A 178 -98.95 -58.58 68.07
C ASP A 178 -99.54 -59.89 68.61
N LYS A 179 -99.09 -61.03 68.08
CA LYS A 179 -99.47 -62.36 68.60
C LYS A 179 -98.90 -62.64 69.98
N PHE A 180 -97.72 -62.10 70.30
CA PHE A 180 -97.12 -62.21 71.63
C PHE A 180 -97.97 -61.46 72.65
N GLU A 181 -98.35 -60.21 72.37
CA GLU A 181 -99.24 -59.40 73.22
C GLU A 181 -100.60 -60.08 73.42
N GLY A 182 -101.22 -60.59 72.35
CA GLY A 182 -102.47 -61.35 72.49
C GLY A 182 -102.34 -62.62 73.35
N ASN A 183 -101.16 -63.25 73.34
CA ASN A 183 -100.88 -64.39 74.22
C ASN A 183 -100.54 -63.96 75.66
N ILE A 184 -100.06 -62.73 75.89
CA ILE A 184 -99.87 -62.16 77.24
C ILE A 184 -101.25 -61.97 77.88
N ASP A 185 -102.20 -61.37 77.15
CA ASP A 185 -103.57 -61.20 77.63
C ASP A 185 -104.23 -62.54 77.97
N LYS A 186 -104.06 -63.53 77.07
CA LYS A 186 -104.54 -64.89 77.29
C LYS A 186 -103.87 -65.54 78.51
N PHE A 187 -102.57 -65.35 78.68
CA PHE A 187 -101.84 -65.85 79.85
C PHE A 187 -102.39 -65.23 81.14
N GLY A 188 -102.67 -63.93 81.13
CA GLY A 188 -103.30 -63.22 82.25
C GLY A 188 -104.70 -63.75 82.60
N GLN A 189 -105.54 -64.02 81.59
CA GLN A 189 -106.88 -64.62 81.79
C GLN A 189 -106.79 -66.04 82.36
N THR A 190 -105.95 -66.90 81.77
CA THR A 190 -105.72 -68.27 82.28
C THR A 190 -105.16 -68.24 83.70
N LEU A 191 -104.29 -67.27 84.02
CA LEU A 191 -103.77 -67.10 85.38
C LEU A 191 -104.86 -66.68 86.36
N ALA A 192 -105.78 -65.80 85.96
CA ALA A 192 -106.90 -65.39 86.80
C ALA A 192 -107.86 -66.55 87.10
N GLU A 193 -108.16 -67.38 86.11
CA GLU A 193 -109.06 -68.54 86.20
C GLU A 193 -108.43 -69.76 86.90
N SER A 194 -107.10 -69.83 86.99
CA SER A 194 -106.38 -70.95 87.62
C SER A 194 -106.72 -71.15 89.11
N GLY A 195 -106.48 -72.36 89.62
CA GLY A 195 -106.66 -72.70 91.04
C GLY A 195 -105.59 -72.14 91.99
N LEU A 196 -104.64 -71.34 91.47
CA LEU A 196 -103.49 -70.85 92.22
C LEU A 196 -103.86 -69.85 93.33
N ASP A 197 -103.06 -69.85 94.40
CA ASP A 197 -103.15 -68.87 95.46
C ASP A 197 -102.87 -67.45 94.95
N TYR A 198 -103.51 -66.46 95.58
CA TYR A 198 -103.37 -65.04 95.21
C TYR A 198 -101.91 -64.57 95.18
N SER A 199 -101.07 -65.01 96.13
CA SER A 199 -99.65 -64.65 96.16
C SER A 199 -98.89 -65.17 94.94
N VAL A 200 -99.17 -66.41 94.52
CA VAL A 200 -98.52 -67.05 93.37
C VAL A 200 -99.01 -66.42 92.07
N LYS A 201 -100.30 -66.10 91.98
CA LYS A 201 -100.86 -65.33 90.85
C LYS A 201 -100.16 -63.98 90.72
N ASN A 202 -99.99 -63.24 91.81
CA ASN A 202 -99.33 -61.93 91.77
C ASN A 202 -97.83 -62.01 91.42
N GLU A 203 -97.11 -63.00 91.95
CA GLU A 203 -95.71 -63.25 91.60
C GLU A 203 -95.55 -63.62 90.12
N THR A 204 -96.38 -64.54 89.62
CA THR A 204 -96.39 -64.96 88.22
C THR A 204 -96.73 -63.78 87.30
N MET A 205 -97.69 -62.94 87.71
CA MET A 205 -98.05 -61.73 86.98
C MET A 205 -96.89 -60.72 86.95
N THR A 206 -96.13 -60.58 88.03
CA THR A 206 -94.96 -59.71 88.06
C THR A 206 -93.87 -60.20 87.10
N LEU A 207 -93.59 -61.51 87.09
CA LEU A 207 -92.59 -62.11 86.21
C LEU A 207 -93.01 -62.06 84.73
N ILE A 208 -94.30 -62.28 84.42
CA ILE A 208 -94.78 -62.18 83.03
C ILE A 208 -94.77 -60.73 82.55
N SER A 209 -95.07 -59.76 83.41
CA SER A 209 -94.92 -58.33 83.08
C SER A 209 -93.45 -57.94 82.86
N SER A 210 -92.52 -58.49 83.64
CA SER A 210 -91.08 -58.28 83.40
C SER A 210 -90.64 -58.88 82.07
N TYR A 211 -91.10 -60.10 81.76
CA TYR A 211 -90.83 -60.75 80.48
C TYR A 211 -91.37 -59.93 79.30
N GLN A 212 -92.62 -59.48 79.37
CA GLN A 212 -93.24 -58.61 78.38
C GLN A 212 -92.42 -57.33 78.19
N LYS A 213 -91.99 -56.69 79.29
CA LYS A 213 -91.17 -55.47 79.23
C LYS A 213 -89.80 -55.72 78.58
N ASP A 214 -89.12 -56.81 78.93
CA ASP A 214 -87.83 -57.16 78.35
C ASP A 214 -87.97 -57.49 76.86
N PHE A 215 -89.04 -58.18 76.46
CA PHE A 215 -89.34 -58.46 75.06
C PHE A 215 -89.65 -57.17 74.30
N ALA A 216 -90.47 -56.27 74.86
CA ALA A 216 -90.76 -54.97 74.27
C ALA A 216 -89.50 -54.11 74.12
N THR A 217 -88.58 -54.17 75.09
CA THR A 217 -87.29 -53.47 75.03
C THR A 217 -86.40 -54.05 73.93
N LEU A 218 -86.34 -55.38 73.79
CA LEU A 218 -85.65 -56.05 72.70
C LEU A 218 -86.24 -55.67 71.35
N VAL A 219 -87.57 -55.72 71.20
CA VAL A 219 -88.29 -55.32 69.98
C VAL A 219 -87.97 -53.87 69.62
N ALA A 220 -88.02 -52.95 70.59
CA ALA A 220 -87.70 -51.54 70.36
C ALA A 220 -86.25 -51.34 69.87
N LYS A 221 -85.29 -52.09 70.42
CA LYS A 221 -83.89 -52.03 69.99
C LYS A 221 -83.67 -52.71 68.63
N GLU A 222 -84.36 -53.80 68.34
CA GLU A 222 -84.36 -54.46 67.02
C GLU A 222 -85.00 -53.57 65.94
N GLN A 223 -86.03 -52.81 66.28
CA GLN A 223 -86.60 -51.76 65.42
C GLN A 223 -85.63 -50.59 65.23
N ALA A 224 -84.95 -50.16 66.29
CA ALA A 224 -83.94 -49.10 66.21
C ALA A 224 -82.71 -49.53 65.41
N LEU A 225 -82.30 -50.81 65.49
CA LEU A 225 -81.28 -51.39 64.62
C LEU A 225 -81.81 -51.47 63.18
N GLY A 226 -83.09 -51.81 63.01
CA GLY A 226 -83.76 -51.92 61.72
C GLY A 226 -84.12 -53.37 61.42
N LEU A 227 -85.42 -53.68 61.37
CA LEU A 227 -85.92 -55.05 61.15
C LEU A 227 -85.58 -55.59 59.75
N THR A 228 -85.49 -54.68 58.77
CA THR A 228 -85.00 -54.94 57.42
C THR A 228 -83.72 -54.15 57.15
N LYS A 229 -83.05 -54.41 56.03
CA LYS A 229 -81.89 -53.62 55.58
C LYS A 229 -82.22 -52.16 55.24
N ASN A 230 -83.50 -51.80 55.22
CA ASN A 230 -83.99 -50.50 54.76
C ASN A 230 -84.66 -49.70 55.88
N ASP A 231 -84.61 -50.17 57.13
CA ASP A 231 -85.20 -49.49 58.28
C ASP A 231 -84.15 -49.27 59.38
N GLY A 232 -84.45 -48.39 60.34
CA GLY A 232 -83.64 -48.15 61.53
C GLY A 232 -82.19 -47.72 61.23
N GLY A 233 -81.27 -48.05 62.13
CA GLY A 233 -79.85 -47.74 62.00
C GLY A 233 -79.17 -48.40 60.81
N MET A 234 -79.65 -49.56 60.34
CA MET A 234 -79.13 -50.20 59.13
C MET A 234 -79.45 -49.40 57.87
N ALA A 235 -80.59 -48.69 57.82
CA ALA A 235 -80.89 -47.76 56.73
C ALA A 235 -79.98 -46.53 56.76
N GLU A 236 -79.82 -45.92 57.94
CA GLU A 236 -78.90 -44.78 58.13
C GLU A 236 -77.48 -45.14 57.71
N LEU A 237 -76.98 -46.31 58.12
CA LEU A 237 -75.66 -46.82 57.74
C LEU A 237 -75.52 -47.04 56.23
N ARG A 238 -76.52 -47.66 55.60
CA ARG A 238 -76.53 -47.90 54.15
C ARG A 238 -76.53 -46.58 53.36
N ASP A 239 -77.31 -45.60 53.79
CA ASP A 239 -77.40 -44.30 53.12
C ASP A 239 -76.10 -43.49 53.34
N ALA A 240 -75.48 -43.62 54.51
CA ALA A 240 -74.18 -43.01 54.80
C ALA A 240 -73.05 -43.59 53.93
N ILE A 241 -72.95 -44.93 53.77
CA ILE A 241 -71.94 -45.53 52.88
C ILE A 241 -72.21 -45.21 51.41
N ALA A 242 -73.48 -45.18 50.97
CA ALA A 242 -73.82 -44.80 49.61
C ALA A 242 -73.43 -43.34 49.31
N THR A 243 -73.58 -42.45 50.30
CA THR A 243 -73.13 -41.05 50.18
C THR A 243 -71.61 -40.96 50.14
N ALA A 244 -70.89 -41.70 51.00
CA ALA A 244 -69.43 -41.74 50.98
C ALA A 244 -68.86 -42.32 49.67
N GLU A 245 -69.46 -43.37 49.13
CA GLU A 245 -69.11 -43.94 47.80
C GLU A 245 -69.37 -42.91 46.68
N ALA A 246 -70.52 -42.22 46.71
CA ALA A 246 -70.84 -41.19 45.72
C ALA A 246 -69.92 -39.96 45.78
N ASP A 247 -69.53 -39.54 46.98
CA ASP A 247 -68.56 -38.45 47.17
C ASP A 247 -67.14 -38.88 46.78
N SER A 248 -66.78 -40.15 46.99
CA SER A 248 -65.49 -40.72 46.52
C SER A 248 -65.40 -40.72 44.99
N GLU A 249 -66.45 -41.17 44.29
CA GLU A 249 -66.51 -41.13 42.82
C GLU A 249 -66.48 -39.68 42.30
N ARG A 250 -67.21 -38.77 42.96
CA ARG A 250 -67.19 -37.34 42.60
C ARG A 250 -65.82 -36.72 42.82
N LEU A 251 -65.14 -37.06 43.92
CA LEU A 251 -63.77 -36.63 44.19
C LEU A 251 -62.83 -37.13 43.08
N LYS A 252 -62.97 -38.38 42.65
CA LYS A 252 -62.19 -38.94 41.54
C LYS A 252 -62.40 -38.21 40.23
N GLU A 253 -63.65 -37.95 39.85
CA GLU A 253 -63.96 -37.24 38.60
C GLU A 253 -63.46 -35.79 38.64
N GLN A 254 -63.72 -35.06 39.73
CA GLN A 254 -63.33 -33.65 39.86
C GLN A 254 -61.82 -33.47 40.02
N ALA A 255 -61.17 -34.27 40.85
CA ALA A 255 -59.73 -34.23 41.02
C ALA A 255 -59.02 -34.70 39.75
N GLY A 256 -59.49 -35.76 39.09
CA GLY A 256 -58.93 -36.22 37.81
C GLY A 256 -59.00 -35.17 36.72
N ALA A 257 -60.14 -34.49 36.57
CA ALA A 257 -60.30 -33.39 35.62
C ALA A 257 -59.40 -32.19 35.95
N ALA A 258 -59.30 -31.82 37.24
CA ALA A 258 -58.44 -30.72 37.68
C ALA A 258 -56.95 -31.02 37.52
N ILE A 259 -56.53 -32.26 37.81
CA ILE A 259 -55.14 -32.73 37.63
C ILE A 259 -54.76 -32.70 36.15
N HIS A 260 -55.60 -33.22 35.26
CA HIS A 260 -55.34 -33.14 33.81
C HIS A 260 -55.29 -31.69 33.30
N ALA A 261 -56.17 -30.81 33.79
CA ALA A 261 -56.12 -29.40 33.44
C ALA A 261 -54.82 -28.72 33.95
N ALA A 262 -54.34 -29.08 35.14
CA ALA A 262 -53.07 -28.59 35.68
C ALA A 262 -51.86 -29.10 34.86
N GLU A 263 -51.87 -30.36 34.42
CA GLU A 263 -50.86 -30.92 33.52
C GLU A 263 -50.81 -30.18 32.16
N GLU A 264 -51.97 -29.94 31.53
CA GLU A 264 -52.05 -29.20 30.27
C GLU A 264 -51.60 -27.74 30.41
N SER A 265 -51.95 -27.09 31.53
CA SER A 265 -51.52 -25.72 31.83
C SER A 265 -50.01 -25.62 31.98
N ALA A 266 -49.39 -26.53 32.74
CA ALA A 266 -47.94 -26.59 32.92
C ALA A 266 -47.20 -26.78 31.58
N LEU A 267 -47.71 -27.67 30.72
CA LEU A 267 -47.16 -27.90 29.39
C LEU A 267 -47.31 -26.66 28.48
N THR A 268 -48.48 -26.01 28.50
CA THR A 268 -48.76 -24.81 27.70
C THR A 268 -47.85 -23.65 28.09
N VAL A 269 -47.69 -23.39 29.39
CA VAL A 269 -46.76 -22.36 29.90
C VAL A 269 -45.33 -22.66 29.46
N GLY A 270 -44.90 -23.94 29.56
CA GLY A 270 -43.59 -24.38 29.09
C GLY A 270 -43.33 -24.09 27.60
N VAL A 271 -44.30 -24.42 26.75
CA VAL A 271 -44.23 -24.18 25.29
C VAL A 271 -44.22 -22.69 24.96
N VAL A 272 -45.04 -21.87 25.63
CA VAL A 272 -45.07 -20.42 25.40
C VAL A 272 -43.73 -19.76 25.77
N VAL A 273 -43.17 -20.12 26.93
CA VAL A 273 -41.86 -19.61 27.35
C VAL A 273 -40.76 -20.05 26.39
N PHE A 274 -40.79 -21.29 25.91
CA PHE A 274 -39.86 -21.78 24.89
C PHE A 274 -39.93 -20.96 23.59
N ILE A 275 -41.15 -20.71 23.07
CA ILE A 275 -41.37 -19.92 21.85
C ILE A 275 -40.85 -18.49 22.04
N LEU A 276 -41.10 -17.86 23.19
CA LEU A 276 -40.61 -16.50 23.47
C LEU A 276 -39.09 -16.42 23.49
N ILE A 277 -38.41 -17.37 24.14
CA ILE A 277 -36.94 -17.45 24.15
C ILE A 277 -36.42 -17.64 22.72
N ALA A 278 -37.06 -18.51 21.92
CA ALA A 278 -36.68 -18.74 20.53
C ALA A 278 -36.83 -17.49 19.65
N ILE A 279 -37.93 -16.74 19.79
CA ILE A 279 -38.16 -15.48 19.04
C ILE A 279 -37.09 -14.44 19.39
N ILE A 280 -36.79 -14.26 20.69
CA ILE A 280 -35.79 -13.30 21.16
C ILE A 280 -34.41 -13.66 20.61
N LEU A 281 -34.03 -14.95 20.64
CA LEU A 281 -32.78 -15.43 20.06
C LEU A 281 -32.73 -15.16 18.55
N CYS A 282 -33.77 -15.51 17.80
CA CYS A 282 -33.82 -15.28 16.35
C CYS A 282 -33.70 -13.78 16.00
N ALA A 283 -34.43 -12.91 16.71
CA ALA A 283 -34.36 -11.46 16.49
C ALA A 283 -32.94 -10.94 16.79
N PHE A 284 -32.36 -11.35 17.92
CA PHE A 284 -31.01 -10.94 18.32
C PHE A 284 -29.94 -11.38 17.31
N THR A 285 -30.00 -12.63 16.84
CA THR A 285 -29.11 -13.16 15.80
C THR A 285 -29.28 -12.40 14.48
N PHE A 286 -30.51 -12.08 14.07
CA PHE A 286 -30.78 -11.30 12.86
C PHE A 286 -30.14 -9.90 12.90
N PHE A 287 -30.25 -9.19 14.02
CA PHE A 287 -29.61 -7.87 14.18
C PHE A 287 -28.08 -7.93 14.09
N ILE A 288 -27.45 -8.97 14.68
CA ILE A 288 -26.00 -9.17 14.58
C ILE A 288 -25.57 -9.45 13.13
N ILE A 289 -26.28 -10.35 12.44
CA ILE A 289 -25.98 -10.68 11.03
C ILE A 289 -26.08 -9.42 10.18
N ARG A 290 -27.17 -8.64 10.30
CA ARG A 290 -27.35 -7.42 9.52
C ARG A 290 -26.26 -6.38 9.82
N SER A 291 -25.88 -6.22 11.09
CA SER A 291 -24.82 -5.29 11.50
C SER A 291 -23.44 -5.64 10.94
N ILE A 292 -23.18 -6.88 10.54
CA ILE A 292 -21.88 -7.33 10.02
C ILE A 292 -21.92 -7.43 8.48
N MET A 293 -22.95 -8.05 7.92
CA MET A 293 -23.04 -8.32 6.47
C MET A 293 -23.19 -7.06 5.63
N GLU A 294 -23.92 -6.05 6.13
CA GLU A 294 -24.20 -4.84 5.36
C GLU A 294 -22.93 -3.98 5.15
N PRO A 295 -22.10 -3.69 6.18
CA PRO A 295 -20.82 -2.99 5.97
C PRO A 295 -19.80 -3.82 5.16
N VAL A 296 -19.73 -5.15 5.36
CA VAL A 296 -18.84 -6.02 4.55
C VAL A 296 -19.20 -5.95 3.07
N THR A 297 -20.50 -5.98 2.74
CA THR A 297 -20.98 -5.88 1.36
C THR A 297 -20.63 -4.50 0.77
N ARG A 298 -20.78 -3.42 1.54
CA ARG A 298 -20.42 -2.06 1.09
C ARG A 298 -18.93 -1.91 0.80
N ILE A 299 -18.05 -2.41 1.68
CA ILE A 299 -16.59 -2.39 1.44
C ILE A 299 -16.24 -3.23 0.19
N THR A 300 -16.85 -4.39 0.02
CA THR A 300 -16.64 -5.25 -1.15
C THR A 300 -17.08 -4.57 -2.45
N LEU A 301 -18.23 -3.88 -2.43
CA LEU A 301 -18.72 -3.10 -3.56
C LEU A 301 -17.80 -1.92 -3.88
N ALA A 302 -17.28 -1.22 -2.88
CA ALA A 302 -16.31 -0.14 -3.09
C ALA A 302 -15.03 -0.65 -3.76
N ILE A 303 -14.48 -1.77 -3.27
CA ILE A 303 -13.31 -2.44 -3.87
C ILE A 303 -13.60 -2.85 -5.32
N SER A 304 -14.75 -3.49 -5.56
CA SER A 304 -15.13 -3.89 -6.92
C SER A 304 -15.35 -2.70 -7.86
N ASN A 305 -15.84 -1.57 -7.34
CA ASN A 305 -16.02 -0.35 -8.12
C ASN A 305 -14.66 0.25 -8.54
N ILE A 306 -13.69 0.29 -7.63
CA ILE A 306 -12.31 0.69 -7.93
C ILE A 306 -11.69 -0.26 -8.96
N GLU A 307 -11.88 -1.57 -8.81
CA GLU A 307 -11.30 -2.56 -9.73
C GLU A 307 -11.84 -2.43 -11.16
N LYS A 308 -13.17 -2.30 -11.32
CA LYS A 308 -13.82 -2.21 -12.64
C LYS A 308 -13.71 -0.84 -13.29
N ASN A 309 -14.00 0.21 -12.53
CA ASN A 309 -14.15 1.57 -13.06
C ASN A 309 -12.91 2.44 -12.82
N LYS A 310 -11.89 1.93 -12.11
CA LYS A 310 -10.67 2.67 -11.75
C LYS A 310 -10.96 3.99 -11.02
N ASP A 311 -12.11 4.07 -10.35
CA ASP A 311 -12.55 5.27 -9.65
C ASP A 311 -12.05 5.29 -8.22
N LEU A 312 -10.92 5.95 -8.00
CA LEU A 312 -10.31 6.12 -6.68
C LEU A 312 -11.01 7.19 -5.83
N THR A 313 -12.05 7.89 -6.33
CA THR A 313 -12.83 8.86 -5.53
C THR A 313 -13.79 8.17 -4.55
N VAL A 314 -14.02 6.87 -4.72
CA VAL A 314 -14.93 6.07 -3.89
C VAL A 314 -14.40 5.98 -2.46
N ARG A 315 -15.30 6.11 -1.49
CA ARG A 315 -15.00 5.96 -0.06
C ARG A 315 -15.96 5.01 0.62
N CYS A 316 -15.44 4.25 1.57
CA CYS A 316 -16.23 3.43 2.47
C CYS A 316 -16.73 4.27 3.65
N ASP A 317 -17.94 3.97 4.12
CA ASP A 317 -18.51 4.53 5.34
C ASP A 317 -17.71 4.03 6.56
N ALA A 318 -16.99 4.94 7.21
CA ALA A 318 -16.12 4.67 8.36
C ALA A 318 -16.70 5.22 9.68
N THR A 319 -18.02 5.42 9.76
CA THR A 319 -18.69 5.98 10.95
C THR A 319 -18.78 5.01 12.12
N SER A 320 -18.56 3.71 11.89
CA SER A 320 -18.60 2.69 12.95
C SER A 320 -17.30 2.66 13.76
N ASP A 321 -17.39 2.56 15.09
CA ASP A 321 -16.24 2.40 15.98
C ASP A 321 -15.82 0.92 16.18
N ASP A 322 -16.35 0.00 15.37
CA ASP A 322 -15.98 -1.42 15.40
C ASP A 322 -14.89 -1.80 14.37
N GLU A 323 -14.50 -3.07 14.33
CA GLU A 323 -13.42 -3.57 13.49
C GLU A 323 -13.66 -3.28 12.00
N LEU A 324 -14.92 -3.29 11.54
CA LEU A 324 -15.24 -2.98 10.14
C LEU A 324 -15.09 -1.49 9.84
N GLY A 325 -15.41 -0.61 10.78
CA GLY A 325 -15.14 0.82 10.63
C GLY A 325 -13.64 1.15 10.61
N GLN A 326 -12.84 0.45 11.40
CA GLN A 326 -11.37 0.53 11.30
C GLN A 326 -10.86 0.06 9.93
N ILE A 327 -11.37 -1.07 9.41
CA ILE A 327 -11.04 -1.55 8.06
C ILE A 327 -11.44 -0.51 7.00
N ALA A 328 -12.65 0.06 7.08
CA ALA A 328 -13.09 1.11 6.17
C ALA A 328 -12.18 2.35 6.22
N LYS A 329 -11.74 2.77 7.42
CA LYS A 329 -10.81 3.88 7.60
C LYS A 329 -9.44 3.59 6.99
N HIS A 330 -8.86 2.43 7.26
CA HIS A 330 -7.57 2.03 6.68
C HIS A 330 -7.65 1.87 5.16
N PHE A 331 -8.76 1.34 4.65
CA PHE A 331 -9.03 1.27 3.22
C PHE A 331 -9.08 2.67 2.59
N ASN A 332 -9.81 3.61 3.18
CA ASN A 332 -9.89 4.99 2.68
C ASN A 332 -8.51 5.68 2.66
N LEU A 333 -7.70 5.49 3.69
CA LEU A 333 -6.32 6.03 3.75
C LEU A 333 -5.40 5.42 2.69
N MET A 334 -5.56 4.12 2.41
CA MET A 334 -4.83 3.43 1.34
C MET A 334 -5.23 3.98 -0.03
N VAL A 335 -6.53 4.18 -0.27
CA VAL A 335 -7.03 4.77 -1.52
C VAL A 335 -6.55 6.22 -1.67
N GLU A 336 -6.57 7.03 -0.62
CA GLU A 336 -6.03 8.40 -0.64
C GLU A 336 -4.54 8.41 -0.98
N SER A 337 -3.77 7.45 -0.44
CA SER A 337 -2.34 7.32 -0.75
C SER A 337 -2.12 6.92 -2.21
N PHE A 338 -2.96 6.06 -2.79
CA PHE A 338 -2.94 5.77 -4.23
C PHE A 338 -3.30 6.99 -5.08
N GLN A 339 -4.28 7.80 -4.69
CA GLN A 339 -4.61 9.03 -5.42
C GLN A 339 -3.41 9.98 -5.47
N LYS A 340 -2.77 10.26 -4.33
CA LYS A 340 -1.58 11.11 -4.27
C LYS A 340 -0.43 10.57 -5.11
N LEU A 341 -0.17 9.26 -5.06
CA LEU A 341 0.85 8.63 -5.90
C LEU A 341 0.54 8.77 -7.41
N ILE A 342 -0.73 8.64 -7.81
CA ILE A 342 -1.13 8.82 -9.20
C ILE A 342 -0.99 10.29 -9.63
N GLU A 343 -1.37 11.25 -8.78
CA GLU A 343 -1.13 12.68 -9.01
C GLU A 343 0.36 13.00 -9.19
N GLU A 344 1.21 12.52 -8.28
CA GLU A 344 2.67 12.69 -8.36
C GLU A 344 3.27 12.08 -9.65
N VAL A 345 2.75 10.94 -10.10
CA VAL A 345 3.17 10.32 -11.37
C VAL A 345 2.70 11.15 -12.57
N ILE A 346 1.48 11.68 -12.57
CA ILE A 346 0.98 12.55 -13.65
C ILE A 346 1.85 13.81 -13.77
N ASP A 347 2.14 14.48 -12.65
CA ASP A 347 2.99 15.67 -12.61
C ASP A 347 4.42 15.35 -13.09
N SER A 348 5.00 14.24 -12.62
CA SER A 348 6.33 13.80 -13.04
C SER A 348 6.40 13.50 -14.54
N VAL A 349 5.35 12.91 -15.12
CA VAL A 349 5.26 12.64 -16.55
C VAL A 349 5.11 13.94 -17.35
N GLN A 350 4.36 14.92 -16.87
CA GLN A 350 4.27 16.24 -17.50
C GLN A 350 5.63 16.96 -17.53
N ILE A 351 6.35 16.95 -16.40
CA ILE A 351 7.71 17.51 -16.32
C ILE A 351 8.64 16.77 -17.29
N MET A 352 8.58 15.44 -17.33
CA MET A 352 9.39 14.62 -18.25
C MET A 352 9.09 14.94 -19.72
N ASN A 353 7.82 15.11 -20.10
CA ASN A 353 7.45 15.53 -21.45
C ASN A 353 7.99 16.91 -21.81
N HIS A 354 7.92 17.88 -20.89
CA HIS A 354 8.52 19.21 -21.08
C HIS A 354 10.04 19.11 -21.29
N SER A 355 10.74 18.38 -20.42
CA SER A 355 12.18 18.17 -20.53
C SER A 355 12.58 17.45 -21.82
N CYS A 356 11.78 16.48 -22.28
CA CYS A 356 12.00 15.84 -23.58
C CYS A 356 11.82 16.83 -24.74
N SER A 357 10.80 17.68 -24.69
CA SER A 357 10.62 18.71 -25.72
C SER A 357 11.80 19.69 -25.77
N GLU A 358 12.34 20.09 -24.61
CA GLU A 358 13.55 20.93 -24.54
C GLU A 358 14.80 20.20 -25.05
N LEU A 359 14.99 18.93 -24.68
CA LEU A 359 16.09 18.10 -25.18
C LEU A 359 16.04 17.93 -26.70
N SER A 360 14.87 17.68 -27.27
CA SER A 360 14.68 17.58 -28.72
C SER A 360 15.01 18.89 -29.42
N LEU A 361 14.55 20.03 -28.87
CA LEU A 361 14.91 21.35 -29.40
C LEU A 361 16.43 21.60 -29.35
N ASN A 362 17.07 21.22 -28.23
CA ASN A 362 18.52 21.38 -28.07
C ASN A 362 19.31 20.46 -29.00
N ALA A 363 18.84 19.24 -29.24
CA ALA A 363 19.44 18.33 -30.21
C ALA A 363 19.36 18.91 -31.64
N THR A 364 18.22 19.46 -32.04
CA THR A 364 18.07 20.14 -33.34
C THR A 364 19.02 21.33 -33.46
N LYS A 365 19.09 22.20 -32.44
CA LYS A 365 20.01 23.33 -32.42
C LYS A 365 21.48 22.89 -32.47
N ALA A 366 21.83 21.81 -31.79
CA ALA A 366 23.17 21.24 -31.84
C ALA A 366 23.50 20.73 -33.25
N SER A 367 22.57 20.03 -33.90
CA SER A 367 22.74 19.57 -35.28
C SER A 367 22.90 20.73 -36.27
N GLU A 368 22.12 21.81 -36.13
CA GLU A 368 22.26 23.01 -36.95
C GLU A 368 23.62 23.70 -36.72
N GLY A 369 24.03 23.83 -35.46
CA GLY A 369 25.33 24.41 -35.08
C GLY A 369 26.51 23.62 -35.61
N VAL A 370 26.43 22.28 -35.57
CA VAL A 370 27.41 21.39 -36.18
C VAL A 370 27.48 21.57 -37.70
N GLY A 371 26.33 21.71 -38.36
CA GLY A 371 26.28 21.99 -39.81
C GLY A 371 26.98 23.30 -40.17
N GLN A 372 26.79 24.34 -39.37
CA GLN A 372 27.52 25.61 -39.54
C GLN A 372 29.02 25.44 -39.29
N GLN A 373 29.39 24.73 -38.22
CA GLN A 373 30.80 24.48 -37.89
C GLN A 373 31.54 23.70 -38.98
N LEU A 374 30.89 22.70 -39.60
CA LEU A 374 31.47 21.96 -40.72
C LEU A 374 31.75 22.88 -41.92
N ASN A 375 30.81 23.77 -42.27
CA ASN A 375 31.01 24.74 -43.35
C ASN A 375 32.18 25.69 -43.06
N GLU A 376 32.28 26.23 -41.85
CA GLU A 376 33.40 27.09 -41.45
C GLU A 376 34.73 26.33 -41.49
N THR A 377 34.73 25.06 -41.08
CA THR A 377 35.92 24.20 -41.10
C THR A 377 36.38 23.92 -42.53
N ASP A 378 35.45 23.68 -43.47
CA ASP A 378 35.77 23.52 -44.89
C ASP A 378 36.32 24.81 -45.53
N MET A 379 35.82 25.98 -45.12
CA MET A 379 36.39 27.26 -45.55
C MET A 379 37.82 27.45 -45.03
N VAL A 380 38.09 27.10 -43.77
CA VAL A 380 39.44 27.16 -43.21
C VAL A 380 40.37 26.16 -43.92
N ALA A 381 39.92 24.94 -44.22
CA ALA A 381 40.69 23.97 -44.99
C ALA A 381 41.08 24.50 -46.38
N THR A 382 40.13 25.18 -47.04
CA THR A 382 40.36 25.84 -48.33
C THR A 382 41.39 26.96 -48.20
N ALA A 383 41.26 27.82 -47.19
CA ALA A 383 42.20 28.91 -46.93
C ALA A 383 43.61 28.41 -46.63
N ILE A 384 43.76 27.29 -45.92
CA ILE A 384 45.08 26.68 -45.66
C ILE A 384 45.67 26.08 -46.94
N THR A 385 44.84 25.53 -47.83
CA THR A 385 45.31 25.04 -49.13
C THR A 385 45.83 26.19 -49.99
N GLU A 386 45.13 27.32 -50.03
CA GLU A 386 45.62 28.54 -50.69
C GLU A 386 46.87 29.12 -50.01
N MET A 387 46.94 29.02 -48.67
CA MET A 387 48.13 29.40 -47.90
C MET A 387 49.35 28.54 -48.28
N GLY A 388 49.18 27.23 -48.46
CA GLY A 388 50.23 26.35 -48.93
C GLY A 388 50.75 26.75 -50.32
N ALA A 389 49.84 27.06 -51.25
CA ALA A 389 50.22 27.52 -52.59
C ALA A 389 50.99 28.86 -52.57
N THR A 390 50.58 29.80 -51.71
CA THR A 390 51.27 31.09 -51.56
C THR A 390 52.63 30.94 -50.88
N ILE A 391 52.75 30.05 -49.88
CA ILE A 391 54.04 29.70 -49.26
C ILE A 391 55.02 29.16 -50.31
N ASP A 392 54.59 28.22 -51.16
CA ASP A 392 55.41 27.67 -52.25
C ASP A 392 55.83 28.76 -53.27
N GLU A 393 54.92 29.69 -53.60
CA GLU A 393 55.23 30.79 -54.51
C GLU A 393 56.26 31.76 -53.91
N ILE A 394 56.12 32.11 -52.62
CA ILE A 394 57.10 32.96 -51.93
C ILE A 394 58.45 32.23 -51.85
N ALA A 395 58.48 30.94 -51.54
CA ALA A 395 59.71 30.15 -51.48
C ALA A 395 60.49 30.24 -52.80
N LYS A 396 59.79 30.00 -53.91
CA LYS A 396 60.35 30.08 -55.26
C LYS A 396 60.83 31.47 -55.63
N ASN A 397 60.08 32.51 -55.25
CA ASN A 397 60.48 33.90 -55.50
C ASN A 397 61.71 34.31 -54.67
N THR A 398 61.81 33.84 -53.43
CA THR A 398 62.98 34.08 -52.57
C THR A 398 64.22 33.37 -53.09
N GLU A 399 64.11 32.13 -53.56
CA GLU A 399 65.21 31.41 -54.22
C GLU A 399 65.69 32.14 -55.48
N LEU A 400 64.75 32.58 -56.32
CA LEU A 400 65.06 33.37 -57.52
C LEU A 400 65.72 34.72 -57.17
N ALA A 401 65.29 35.38 -56.09
CA ALA A 401 65.88 36.63 -55.62
C ALA A 401 67.32 36.42 -55.14
N ALA A 402 67.58 35.35 -54.38
CA ALA A 402 68.91 34.99 -53.91
C ALA A 402 69.86 34.67 -55.08
N ASP A 403 69.40 33.91 -56.07
CA ASP A 403 70.19 33.59 -57.28
C ASP A 403 70.52 34.86 -58.10
N ARG A 404 69.55 35.76 -58.28
CA ARG A 404 69.78 37.05 -58.96
C ARG A 404 70.72 37.96 -58.18
N ALA A 405 70.61 37.98 -56.85
CA ALA A 405 71.54 38.71 -55.99
C ALA A 405 72.96 38.14 -56.15
N GLY A 406 73.15 36.83 -56.08
CA GLY A 406 74.44 36.18 -56.31
C GLY A 406 75.06 36.53 -57.67
N ASN A 407 74.27 36.46 -58.74
CA ASN A 407 74.72 36.88 -60.08
C ASN A 407 75.11 38.37 -60.14
N THR A 408 74.40 39.24 -59.40
CA THR A 408 74.70 40.67 -59.34
C THR A 408 75.99 40.93 -58.56
N HIS A 409 76.23 40.20 -57.47
CA HIS A 409 77.47 40.24 -56.70
C HIS A 409 78.68 39.89 -57.57
N ASP A 410 78.61 38.79 -58.32
CA ASP A 410 79.67 38.37 -59.24
C ASP A 410 79.97 39.42 -60.32
N ASN A 411 78.91 40.06 -60.85
CA ASN A 411 79.07 41.13 -61.85
C ASN A 411 79.68 42.40 -61.26
N ALA A 412 79.30 42.76 -60.04
CA ALA A 412 79.88 43.91 -59.33
C ALA A 412 81.36 43.68 -59.00
N LEU A 413 81.75 42.48 -58.54
CA LEU A 413 83.15 42.09 -58.36
C LEU A 413 83.97 42.17 -59.65
N LYS A 414 83.43 41.64 -60.77
CA LYS A 414 84.08 41.77 -62.09
C LYS A 414 84.20 43.23 -62.52
N GLY A 415 83.18 44.05 -62.26
CA GLY A 415 83.19 45.48 -62.52
C GLY A 415 84.27 46.20 -61.72
N GLN A 416 84.40 45.88 -60.43
CA GLN A 416 85.39 46.46 -59.52
C GLN A 416 86.82 46.16 -60.00
N ALA A 417 87.10 44.90 -60.34
CA ALA A 417 88.39 44.50 -60.92
C ALA A 417 88.69 45.23 -62.25
N GLY A 418 87.66 45.44 -63.10
CA GLY A 418 87.81 46.21 -64.34
C GLY A 418 88.11 47.68 -64.11
N VAL A 419 87.51 48.29 -63.09
CA VAL A 419 87.79 49.68 -62.67
C VAL A 419 89.21 49.81 -62.11
N GLU A 420 89.64 48.91 -61.23
CA GLU A 420 91.01 48.88 -60.69
C GLU A 420 92.05 48.79 -61.81
N GLN A 421 91.83 47.88 -62.76
CA GLN A 421 92.70 47.76 -63.94
C GLN A 421 92.71 49.04 -64.79
N THR A 422 91.58 49.74 -64.90
CA THR A 422 91.48 51.01 -65.64
C THR A 422 92.30 52.10 -64.95
N ILE A 423 92.22 52.20 -63.62
CA ILE A 423 93.02 53.15 -62.82
C ILE A 423 94.52 52.88 -63.01
N GLU A 424 94.96 51.62 -62.93
CA GLU A 424 96.36 51.23 -63.19
C GLU A 424 96.83 51.64 -64.59
N LYS A 425 96.00 51.43 -65.62
CA LYS A 425 96.33 51.83 -67.00
C LYS A 425 96.44 53.34 -67.16
N ILE A 426 95.55 54.11 -66.53
CA ILE A 426 95.61 55.57 -66.55
C ILE A 426 96.86 56.08 -65.83
N GLN A 427 97.23 55.47 -64.69
CA GLN A 427 98.43 55.85 -63.96
C GLN A 427 99.70 55.56 -64.77
N SER A 428 99.77 54.39 -65.42
CA SER A 428 100.87 54.05 -66.33
C SER A 428 100.94 55.00 -67.54
N LEU A 429 99.79 55.41 -68.10
CA LEU A 429 99.73 56.41 -69.16
C LEU A 429 100.26 57.77 -68.68
N ALA A 430 99.89 58.20 -67.46
CA ALA A 430 100.38 59.45 -66.88
C ALA A 430 101.91 59.44 -66.68
N GLU A 431 102.48 58.30 -66.27
CA GLU A 431 103.94 58.13 -66.17
C GLU A 431 104.63 58.22 -67.54
N GLN A 432 104.07 57.57 -68.57
CA GLN A 432 104.59 57.63 -69.94
C GLN A 432 104.52 59.05 -70.54
N LEU A 433 103.43 59.77 -70.26
CA LEU A 433 103.28 61.18 -70.67
C LEU A 433 104.30 62.08 -69.99
N ASN A 434 104.55 61.88 -68.70
CA ASN A 434 105.57 62.63 -67.97
C ASN A 434 106.98 62.38 -68.54
N GLY A 435 107.33 61.12 -68.81
CA GLY A 435 108.59 60.79 -69.48
C GLY A 435 108.71 61.41 -70.87
N SER A 436 107.62 61.43 -71.63
CA SER A 436 107.59 62.05 -72.96
C SER A 436 107.69 63.58 -72.89
N ALA A 437 107.08 64.22 -71.89
CA ALA A 437 107.19 65.66 -71.65
C ALA A 437 108.63 66.08 -71.32
N GLN A 438 109.38 65.24 -70.59
CA GLN A 438 110.81 65.47 -70.33
C GLN A 438 111.62 65.48 -71.63
N VAL A 439 111.43 64.49 -72.52
CA VAL A 439 112.14 64.42 -73.80
C VAL A 439 111.82 65.61 -74.71
N VAL A 440 110.54 66.03 -74.74
CA VAL A 440 110.11 67.21 -75.51
C VAL A 440 110.70 68.50 -74.90
N GLY A 441 110.82 68.58 -73.58
CA GLY A 441 111.50 69.69 -72.91
C GLY A 441 113.00 69.76 -73.22
N GLU A 442 113.68 68.61 -73.34
CA GLU A 442 115.06 68.54 -73.81
C GLU A 442 115.17 69.03 -75.27
N LEU A 443 114.22 68.65 -76.14
CA LEU A 443 114.17 69.13 -77.53
C LEU A 443 113.93 70.65 -77.63
N GLU A 444 113.14 71.24 -76.72
CA GLU A 444 112.98 72.70 -76.65
C GLU A 444 114.33 73.37 -76.36
N LYS A 445 115.07 72.85 -75.39
CA LYS A 445 116.39 73.36 -74.99
C LYS A 445 117.45 73.19 -76.09
N ASP A 446 117.45 72.06 -76.78
CA ASP A 446 118.33 71.82 -77.93
C ASP A 446 118.00 72.80 -79.07
N SER A 447 116.71 73.07 -79.31
CA SER A 447 116.27 74.05 -80.32
C SER A 447 116.67 75.48 -79.95
N GLU A 448 116.60 75.87 -78.67
CA GLU A 448 117.15 77.15 -78.19
C GLU A 448 118.66 77.24 -78.39
N THR A 449 119.38 76.15 -78.12
CA THR A 449 120.84 76.08 -78.32
C THR A 449 121.17 76.25 -79.81
N ILE A 450 120.46 75.56 -80.70
CA ILE A 450 120.63 75.73 -82.16
C ILE A 450 120.33 77.17 -82.58
N GLY A 451 119.27 77.78 -82.04
CA GLY A 451 118.96 79.20 -82.27
C GLY A 451 120.13 80.12 -81.91
N SER A 452 120.75 79.91 -80.74
CA SER A 452 121.92 80.69 -80.31
C SER A 452 123.14 80.50 -81.21
N VAL A 453 123.36 79.28 -81.72
CA VAL A 453 124.44 78.98 -82.67
C VAL A 453 124.19 79.66 -84.01
N LEU A 454 122.95 79.66 -84.49
CA LEU A 454 122.57 80.35 -85.73
C LEU A 454 122.77 81.86 -85.62
N ASP A 455 122.48 82.47 -84.47
CA ASP A 455 122.78 83.89 -84.22
C ASP A 455 124.27 84.20 -84.31
N VAL A 456 125.13 83.30 -83.79
CA VAL A 456 126.59 83.42 -83.93
C VAL A 456 127.02 83.27 -85.39
N ILE A 457 126.48 82.28 -86.13
CA ILE A 457 126.81 82.08 -87.55
C ILE A 457 126.36 83.28 -88.37
N ARG A 458 125.16 83.83 -88.11
CA ARG A 458 124.67 85.06 -88.73
C ARG A 458 125.62 86.22 -88.46
N GLY A 459 126.08 86.37 -87.21
CA GLY A 459 127.09 87.37 -86.84
C GLY A 459 128.41 87.18 -87.59
N ILE A 460 128.90 85.94 -87.73
CA ILE A 460 130.11 85.62 -88.52
C ILE A 460 129.90 85.92 -90.00
N ALA A 461 128.75 85.56 -90.57
CA ALA A 461 128.43 85.82 -91.97
C ALA A 461 128.37 87.33 -92.25
N GLU A 462 127.75 88.11 -91.36
CA GLU A 462 127.70 89.57 -91.45
C GLU A 462 129.09 90.21 -91.32
N GLN A 463 129.91 89.71 -90.40
CA GLN A 463 131.31 90.13 -90.25
C GLN A 463 132.16 89.75 -91.48
N THR A 464 131.91 88.58 -92.06
CA THR A 464 132.59 88.09 -93.29
C THR A 464 132.17 88.91 -94.50
N ASN A 465 130.89 89.29 -94.60
CA ASN A 465 130.36 90.19 -95.63
C ASN A 465 131.03 91.58 -95.54
N LEU A 466 131.21 92.12 -94.33
CA LEU A 466 131.93 93.36 -94.07
C LEU A 466 133.42 93.27 -94.42
N LEU A 467 134.10 92.18 -94.04
CA LEU A 467 135.50 91.92 -94.39
C LEU A 467 135.69 91.78 -95.90
N ALA A 468 134.80 91.06 -96.57
CA ALA A 468 134.80 90.87 -98.02
C ALA A 468 134.55 92.19 -98.75
N LEU A 469 133.63 93.02 -98.24
CA LEU A 469 133.39 94.37 -98.77
C LEU A 469 134.66 95.24 -98.66
N ASN A 470 135.33 95.23 -97.50
CA ASN A 470 136.58 95.96 -97.31
C ASN A 470 137.70 95.45 -98.23
N ALA A 471 137.79 94.12 -98.43
CA ALA A 471 138.74 93.51 -99.36
C ALA A 471 138.43 93.87 -100.83
N ALA A 472 137.16 93.90 -101.23
CA ALA A 472 136.74 94.32 -102.56
C ALA A 472 137.07 95.80 -102.82
N ILE A 473 136.88 96.67 -101.82
CA ILE A 473 137.27 98.08 -101.87
C ILE A 473 138.78 98.23 -102.07
N GLU A 474 139.61 97.50 -101.29
CA GLU A 474 141.07 97.63 -101.39
C GLU A 474 141.62 96.97 -102.67
N ALA A 475 140.99 95.89 -103.16
CA ALA A 475 141.30 95.29 -104.45
C ALA A 475 141.00 96.23 -105.62
N ALA A 476 139.89 96.99 -105.57
CA ALA A 476 139.59 98.05 -106.53
C ALA A 476 140.63 99.18 -106.48
N ARG A 477 141.20 99.45 -105.29
CA ARG A 477 142.23 100.47 -105.06
C ARG A 477 143.60 100.09 -105.64
N ALA A 478 143.92 98.80 -105.71
CA ALA A 478 145.17 98.28 -106.29
C ALA A 478 145.18 98.23 -107.84
N GLY A 479 144.08 98.60 -108.50
CA GLY A 479 143.98 98.66 -109.97
C GLY A 479 144.17 97.31 -110.65
N GLU A 480 144.86 97.27 -111.81
CA GLU A 480 145.03 96.05 -112.63
C GLU A 480 145.69 94.87 -111.89
N GLN A 481 146.53 95.12 -110.87
CA GLN A 481 147.16 94.07 -110.06
C GLN A 481 146.20 93.41 -109.04
N GLY A 482 145.11 94.08 -108.69
CA GLY A 482 144.12 93.63 -107.69
C GLY A 482 142.93 92.85 -108.27
N ARG A 483 142.85 92.71 -109.60
CA ARG A 483 141.67 92.19 -110.30
C ARG A 483 141.31 90.75 -109.92
N GLY A 484 142.31 89.89 -109.71
CA GLY A 484 142.08 88.53 -109.20
C GLY A 484 141.58 88.52 -107.75
N PHE A 485 142.05 89.45 -106.92
CA PHE A 485 141.58 89.61 -105.54
C PHE A 485 140.15 90.15 -105.45
N ALA A 486 139.75 91.06 -106.35
CA ALA A 486 138.40 91.60 -106.39
C ALA A 486 137.35 90.51 -106.68
N VAL A 487 137.64 89.60 -107.63
CA VAL A 487 136.75 88.46 -107.93
C VAL A 487 136.60 87.52 -106.73
N VAL A 488 137.69 87.23 -106.02
CA VAL A 488 137.63 86.41 -104.80
C VAL A 488 136.86 87.14 -103.69
N ALA A 489 137.05 88.45 -103.53
CA ALA A 489 136.32 89.23 -102.53
C ALA A 489 134.80 89.29 -102.80
N ASP A 490 134.39 89.48 -104.06
CA ASP A 490 132.97 89.44 -104.46
C ASP A 490 132.37 88.03 -104.28
N GLU A 491 133.13 86.97 -104.56
CA GLU A 491 132.69 85.57 -104.33
C GLU A 491 132.52 85.28 -102.83
N VAL A 492 133.45 85.74 -101.97
CA VAL A 492 133.34 85.63 -100.52
C VAL A 492 132.14 86.46 -100.00
N ARG A 493 131.89 87.64 -100.57
CA ARG A 493 130.74 88.49 -100.21
C ARG A 493 129.42 87.80 -100.57
N SER A 494 129.33 87.24 -101.78
CA SER A 494 128.18 86.46 -102.24
C SER A 494 127.94 85.24 -101.33
N LEU A 495 129.00 84.52 -100.96
CA LEU A 495 128.92 83.38 -100.06
C LEU A 495 128.46 83.79 -98.66
N ALA A 496 128.93 84.92 -98.15
CA ALA A 496 128.51 85.48 -96.87
C ALA A 496 127.03 85.88 -96.86
N MET A 497 126.54 86.54 -97.92
CA MET A 497 125.10 86.85 -98.06
C MET A 497 124.24 85.59 -98.18
N ARG A 498 124.65 84.59 -98.97
CA ARG A 498 123.96 83.29 -99.05
C ARG A 498 123.95 82.55 -97.71
N THR A 499 125.02 82.67 -96.93
CA THR A 499 125.10 82.11 -95.57
C THR A 499 124.11 82.82 -94.65
N GLN A 500 124.02 84.15 -94.72
CA GLN A 500 123.08 84.96 -93.95
C GLN A 500 121.63 84.62 -94.28
N GLU A 501 121.28 84.55 -95.56
CA GLU A 501 119.94 84.15 -96.04
C GLU A 501 119.57 82.73 -95.56
N SER A 502 120.50 81.78 -95.69
CA SER A 502 120.29 80.40 -95.21
C SER A 502 120.12 80.34 -93.69
N THR A 503 120.90 81.11 -92.92
CA THR A 503 120.73 81.18 -91.46
C THR A 503 119.40 81.80 -91.04
N GLU A 504 118.87 82.76 -91.81
CA GLU A 504 117.57 83.36 -91.55
C GLU A 504 116.42 82.38 -91.83
N GLU A 505 116.51 81.62 -92.92
CA GLU A 505 115.57 80.54 -93.24
C GLU A 505 115.58 79.45 -92.15
N ILE A 506 116.77 78.99 -91.73
CA ILE A 506 116.90 77.99 -90.64
C ILE A 506 116.39 78.58 -89.31
N ALA A 507 116.65 79.86 -89.02
CA ALA A 507 116.12 80.50 -87.82
C ALA A 507 114.57 80.50 -87.81
N GLY A 508 113.92 80.74 -88.95
CA GLY A 508 112.47 80.62 -89.09
C GLY A 508 111.94 79.19 -88.85
N ILE A 509 112.67 78.18 -89.32
CA ILE A 509 112.37 76.76 -89.04
C ILE A 509 112.49 76.46 -87.55
N ILE A 510 113.56 76.93 -86.90
CA ILE A 510 113.79 76.74 -85.45
C ILE A 510 112.74 77.46 -84.61
N GLN A 511 112.34 78.67 -84.97
CA GLN A 511 111.23 79.36 -84.30
C GLN A 511 109.91 78.58 -84.43
N THR A 512 109.64 78.03 -85.61
CA THR A 512 108.46 77.17 -85.83
C THR A 512 108.55 75.88 -85.01
N LEU A 513 109.74 75.28 -84.92
CA LEU A 513 109.99 74.09 -84.11
C LEU A 513 109.75 74.38 -82.62
N GLN A 514 110.35 75.45 -82.08
CA GLN A 514 110.14 75.89 -80.70
C GLN A 514 108.66 76.13 -80.38
N ALA A 515 107.94 76.83 -81.26
CA ALA A 515 106.50 77.08 -81.09
C ALA A 515 105.70 75.77 -81.04
N ARG A 516 105.99 74.82 -81.94
CA ARG A 516 105.33 73.50 -81.95
C ARG A 516 105.68 72.67 -80.72
N THR A 517 106.93 72.67 -80.29
CA THR A 517 107.38 71.97 -79.08
C THR A 517 106.66 72.49 -77.84
N ARG A 518 106.51 73.81 -77.67
CA ARG A 518 105.71 74.39 -76.57
C ARG A 518 104.25 73.98 -76.62
N SER A 519 103.63 73.98 -77.81
CA SER A 519 102.26 73.50 -77.96
C SER A 519 102.11 72.02 -77.60
N ILE A 520 103.10 71.18 -77.91
CA ILE A 520 103.11 69.76 -77.53
C ILE A 520 103.20 69.62 -76.01
N VAL A 521 104.09 70.36 -75.33
CA VAL A 521 104.19 70.35 -73.86
C VAL A 521 102.86 70.74 -73.21
N GLN A 522 102.22 71.82 -73.67
CA GLN A 522 100.90 72.24 -73.16
C GLN A 522 99.82 71.17 -73.36
N LEU A 523 99.82 70.50 -74.51
CA LEU A 523 98.89 69.39 -74.79
C LEU A 523 99.14 68.19 -73.86
N MET A 524 100.41 67.88 -73.58
CA MET A 524 100.78 66.79 -72.67
C MET A 524 100.35 67.08 -71.23
N GLU A 525 100.57 68.31 -70.73
CA GLU A 525 100.08 68.74 -69.41
C GLU A 525 98.54 68.67 -69.32
N ALA A 526 97.83 69.10 -70.37
CA ALA A 526 96.38 69.00 -70.42
C ALA A 526 95.90 67.53 -70.42
N THR A 527 96.58 66.66 -71.19
CA THR A 527 96.26 65.23 -71.26
C THR A 527 96.54 64.53 -69.93
N GLN A 528 97.62 64.90 -69.23
CA GLN A 528 97.93 64.40 -67.90
C GLN A 528 96.85 64.78 -66.88
N ARG A 529 96.38 66.03 -66.91
CA ARG A 529 95.28 66.50 -66.04
C ARG A 529 94.00 65.72 -66.29
N GLN A 530 93.62 65.56 -67.57
CA GLN A 530 92.44 64.79 -67.97
C GLN A 530 92.55 63.31 -67.57
N GLY A 531 93.76 62.74 -67.63
CA GLY A 531 94.05 61.41 -67.08
C GLY A 531 93.78 61.33 -65.58
N GLY A 532 94.26 62.32 -64.81
CA GLY A 532 94.00 62.41 -63.37
C GLY A 532 92.50 62.48 -63.02
N GLU A 533 91.74 63.34 -63.71
CA GLU A 533 90.28 63.43 -63.55
C GLU A 533 89.59 62.10 -63.90
N SER A 534 90.05 61.41 -64.96
CA SER A 534 89.52 60.11 -65.36
C SER A 534 89.79 59.02 -64.31
N ALA A 535 90.97 59.05 -63.67
CA ALA A 535 91.31 58.14 -62.58
C ALA A 535 90.46 58.38 -61.33
N GLU A 536 90.20 59.64 -60.97
CA GLU A 536 89.32 60.01 -59.85
C GLU A 536 87.86 59.55 -60.09
N GLN A 537 87.36 59.75 -61.30
CA GLN A 537 86.02 59.31 -61.69
C GLN A 537 85.92 57.78 -61.69
N ALA A 538 86.95 57.08 -62.17
CA ALA A 538 87.03 55.62 -62.08
C ALA A 538 87.06 55.14 -60.63
N ALA A 539 87.86 55.77 -59.75
CA ALA A 539 87.90 55.44 -58.33
C ALA A 539 86.53 55.60 -57.66
N THR A 540 85.79 56.66 -58.01
CA THR A 540 84.41 56.87 -57.54
C THR A 540 83.45 55.78 -58.05
N ALA A 541 83.62 55.31 -59.28
CA ALA A 541 82.84 54.16 -59.76
C ALA A 541 83.19 52.87 -59.00
N GLY A 542 84.45 52.70 -58.61
CA GLY A 542 84.91 51.59 -57.77
C GLY A 542 84.24 51.55 -56.40
N THR A 543 84.15 52.70 -55.71
CA THR A 543 83.48 52.78 -54.39
C THR A 543 81.97 52.52 -54.49
N LEU A 544 81.32 52.95 -55.58
CA LEU A 544 79.90 52.63 -55.83
C LEU A 544 79.69 51.13 -56.05
N LEU A 545 80.61 50.44 -56.74
CA LEU A 545 80.55 48.98 -56.93
C LEU A 545 80.77 48.23 -55.62
N GLU A 546 81.65 48.73 -54.75
CA GLU A 546 81.84 48.19 -53.40
C GLU A 546 80.55 48.33 -52.56
N GLN A 547 79.89 49.48 -52.60
CA GLN A 547 78.60 49.67 -51.93
C GLN A 547 77.52 48.73 -52.47
N ILE A 548 77.46 48.54 -53.80
CA ILE A 548 76.54 47.56 -54.41
C ILE A 548 76.83 46.15 -53.89
N ASN A 549 78.09 45.76 -53.73
CA ASN A 549 78.44 44.44 -53.18
C ASN A 549 77.94 44.26 -51.75
N VAL A 550 78.06 45.28 -50.90
CA VAL A 550 77.54 45.25 -49.52
C VAL A 550 76.02 45.11 -49.53
N ASP A 551 75.32 45.91 -50.33
CA ASP A 551 73.86 45.89 -50.41
C ASP A 551 73.33 44.54 -50.95
N VAL A 552 74.01 43.97 -51.95
CA VAL A 552 73.66 42.66 -52.52
C VAL A 552 73.90 41.52 -51.52
N THR A 553 74.98 41.60 -50.72
CA THR A 553 75.23 40.64 -49.63
C THR A 553 74.10 40.66 -48.61
N ASN A 554 73.66 41.86 -48.21
CA ASN A 554 72.50 42.02 -47.31
C ASN A 554 71.22 41.42 -47.91
N ILE A 555 71.00 41.52 -49.23
CA ILE A 555 69.86 40.89 -49.91
C ILE A 555 69.94 39.36 -49.85
N MET A 556 71.12 38.77 -50.01
CA MET A 556 71.32 37.31 -49.87
C MET A 556 71.05 36.83 -48.44
N ASP A 557 71.55 37.56 -47.44
CA ASP A 557 71.30 37.25 -46.03
C ASP A 557 69.80 37.35 -45.69
N MET A 558 69.12 38.39 -46.17
CA MET A 558 67.69 38.57 -45.97
C MET A 558 66.88 37.47 -46.68
N SER A 559 67.31 37.04 -47.87
CA SER A 559 66.68 35.92 -48.59
C SER A 559 66.80 34.61 -47.80
N THR A 560 67.94 34.39 -47.13
CA THR A 560 68.15 33.23 -46.25
C THR A 560 67.22 33.25 -45.05
N GLN A 561 67.03 34.42 -44.43
CA GLN A 561 66.08 34.59 -43.32
C GLN A 561 64.62 34.38 -43.76
N ILE A 562 64.25 34.90 -44.94
CA ILE A 562 62.92 34.69 -45.51
C ILE A 562 62.68 33.20 -45.77
N ALA A 563 63.67 32.47 -46.30
CA ALA A 563 63.57 31.02 -46.51
C ALA A 563 63.33 30.26 -45.20
N ALA A 564 64.03 30.61 -44.12
CA ALA A 564 63.80 30.01 -42.80
C ALA A 564 62.39 30.30 -42.25
N ALA A 565 61.90 31.54 -42.42
CA ALA A 565 60.54 31.92 -42.01
C ALA A 565 59.47 31.17 -42.82
N ILE A 566 59.73 30.89 -44.10
CA ILE A 566 58.85 30.11 -44.97
C ILE A 566 58.77 28.65 -44.55
N GLU A 567 59.88 28.02 -44.15
CA GLU A 567 59.87 26.67 -43.58
C GLU A 567 59.02 26.60 -42.30
N GLU A 568 59.16 27.60 -41.42
CA GLU A 568 58.34 27.71 -40.21
C GLU A 568 56.84 27.88 -40.54
N GLN A 569 56.51 28.76 -41.48
CA GLN A 569 55.13 28.94 -41.96
C GLN A 569 54.56 27.66 -42.57
N SER A 570 55.35 26.90 -43.33
CA SER A 570 54.92 25.62 -43.90
C SER A 570 54.60 24.60 -42.79
N MET A 571 55.41 24.55 -41.73
CA MET A 571 55.13 23.66 -40.59
C MET A 571 53.84 24.06 -39.87
N VAL A 572 53.66 25.36 -39.60
CA VAL A 572 52.43 25.89 -38.97
C VAL A 572 51.21 25.59 -39.83
N ALA A 573 51.25 25.85 -41.14
CA ALA A 573 50.15 25.55 -42.05
C ALA A 573 49.77 24.06 -42.04
N SER A 574 50.77 23.17 -42.03
CA SER A 574 50.54 21.72 -41.93
C SER A 574 49.90 21.32 -40.60
N GLU A 575 50.31 21.94 -39.49
CA GLU A 575 49.73 21.69 -38.17
C GLU A 575 48.28 22.18 -38.09
N VAL A 576 48.01 23.39 -38.59
CA VAL A 576 46.65 23.92 -38.66
C VAL A 576 45.77 23.02 -39.54
N ASN A 577 46.26 22.54 -40.68
CA ASN A 577 45.51 21.60 -41.53
C ASN A 577 45.13 20.31 -40.77
N LYS A 578 46.06 19.75 -39.98
CA LYS A 578 45.78 18.59 -39.14
C LYS A 578 44.72 18.88 -38.08
N ASN A 579 44.79 20.05 -37.44
CA ASN A 579 43.81 20.46 -36.44
C ASN A 579 42.41 20.67 -37.04
N VAL A 580 42.33 21.20 -38.27
CA VAL A 580 41.08 21.37 -39.02
C VAL A 580 40.42 20.02 -39.31
N VAL A 581 41.20 19.00 -39.70
CA VAL A 581 40.68 17.63 -39.86
C VAL A 581 40.13 17.08 -38.54
N VAL A 582 40.85 17.26 -37.43
CA VAL A 582 40.37 16.82 -36.10
C VAL A 582 39.08 17.54 -35.69
N ILE A 583 38.97 18.85 -35.94
CA ILE A 583 37.75 19.63 -35.67
C ILE A 583 36.57 19.09 -36.49
N ARG A 584 36.81 18.75 -37.76
CA ARG A 584 35.80 18.16 -38.64
C ARG A 584 35.31 16.82 -38.11
N ASP A 585 36.22 15.94 -37.69
CA ASP A 585 35.86 14.63 -37.14
C ASP A 585 35.03 14.78 -35.84
N ILE A 586 35.45 15.67 -34.94
CA ILE A 586 34.69 15.98 -33.71
C ILE A 586 33.30 16.56 -34.03
N ALA A 587 33.19 17.40 -35.05
CA ALA A 587 31.90 17.93 -35.50
C ALA A 587 31.00 16.81 -36.04
N GLN A 588 31.54 15.87 -36.83
CA GLN A 588 30.80 14.71 -37.33
C GLN A 588 30.30 13.80 -36.20
N ASP A 589 31.14 13.53 -35.19
CA ASP A 589 30.76 12.77 -34.00
C ASP A 589 29.67 13.50 -33.21
N SER A 590 29.78 14.83 -33.09
CA SER A 590 28.76 15.67 -32.44
C SER A 590 27.43 15.66 -33.19
N ALA A 591 27.44 15.60 -34.52
CA ALA A 591 26.23 15.44 -35.34
C ALA A 591 25.52 14.12 -35.01
N THR A 592 26.30 13.04 -34.96
CA THR A 592 25.79 11.69 -34.66
C THR A 592 25.20 11.64 -33.26
N ALA A 593 25.90 12.20 -32.26
CA ALA A 593 25.40 12.26 -30.89
C ALA A 593 24.13 13.12 -30.75
N ALA A 594 24.00 14.19 -31.53
CA ALA A 594 22.78 15.00 -31.56
C ALA A 594 21.59 14.21 -32.12
N ASP A 595 21.79 13.44 -33.19
CA ASP A 595 20.77 12.59 -33.79
C ASP A 595 20.35 11.45 -32.84
N GLU A 596 21.31 10.76 -32.23
CA GLU A 596 21.05 9.72 -31.21
C GLU A 596 20.27 10.27 -30.01
N ASN A 597 20.61 11.48 -29.53
CA ASN A 597 19.86 12.16 -28.47
C ASN A 597 18.43 12.50 -28.90
N ALA A 598 18.22 12.96 -30.14
CA ALA A 598 16.89 13.23 -30.66
C ALA A 598 16.04 11.94 -30.70
N GLN A 599 16.62 10.83 -31.15
CA GLN A 599 15.95 9.54 -31.18
C GLN A 599 15.63 9.01 -29.78
N ALA A 600 16.60 9.04 -28.85
CA ALA A 600 16.39 8.61 -27.47
C ALA A 600 15.31 9.46 -26.77
N THR A 601 15.29 10.76 -27.04
CA THR A 601 14.27 11.67 -26.52
C THR A 601 12.87 11.31 -27.04
N SER A 602 12.75 10.96 -28.32
CA SER A 602 11.49 10.49 -28.90
C SER A 602 11.00 9.18 -28.26
N GLU A 603 11.91 8.24 -27.98
CA GLU A 603 11.57 7.01 -27.26
C GLU A 603 11.10 7.29 -25.83
N VAL A 604 11.80 8.16 -25.08
CA VAL A 604 11.40 8.55 -23.72
C VAL A 604 10.03 9.21 -23.74
N GLN A 605 9.75 10.10 -24.68
CA GLN A 605 8.45 10.74 -24.84
C GLN A 605 7.34 9.71 -25.12
N SER A 606 7.58 8.72 -26.00
CA SER A 606 6.62 7.65 -26.27
C SER A 606 6.32 6.79 -25.02
N ARG A 607 7.36 6.50 -24.21
CA ARG A 607 7.20 5.80 -22.93
C ARG A 607 6.46 6.65 -21.89
N ALA A 608 6.75 7.94 -21.83
CA ALA A 608 6.07 8.91 -20.98
C ALA A 608 4.58 8.98 -21.30
N GLU A 609 4.22 9.02 -22.58
CA GLU A 609 2.85 9.06 -23.05
C GLU A 609 2.09 7.75 -22.76
N SER A 610 2.78 6.61 -22.92
CA SER A 610 2.23 5.30 -22.50
C SER A 610 1.97 5.24 -20.99
N LEU A 611 2.89 5.79 -20.18
CA LEU A 611 2.70 5.88 -18.73
C LEU A 611 1.55 6.83 -18.38
N HIS A 612 1.46 7.99 -19.05
CA HIS A 612 0.36 8.94 -18.89
C HIS A 612 -0.99 8.28 -19.19
N GLN A 613 -1.10 7.54 -20.29
CA GLN A 613 -2.31 6.79 -20.63
C GLN A 613 -2.65 5.76 -19.55
N ALA A 614 -1.67 5.00 -19.06
CA ALA A 614 -1.90 3.98 -18.05
C ALA A 614 -2.43 4.58 -16.73
N VAL A 615 -1.93 5.74 -16.30
CA VAL A 615 -2.37 6.39 -15.05
C VAL A 615 -3.63 7.23 -15.20
N SER A 616 -3.87 7.84 -16.37
CA SER A 616 -5.09 8.64 -16.65
C SER A 616 -6.37 7.81 -16.73
N LEU A 617 -6.25 6.47 -16.84
CA LEU A 617 -7.37 5.56 -16.66
C LEU A 617 -7.96 5.63 -15.24
N PHE A 618 -7.16 5.99 -14.24
CA PHE A 618 -7.63 6.14 -12.88
C PHE A 618 -8.28 7.50 -12.70
N LYS A 619 -9.53 7.48 -12.24
CA LYS A 619 -10.24 8.69 -11.85
C LYS A 619 -9.86 9.00 -10.40
N ILE A 620 -9.18 10.13 -10.23
CA ILE A 620 -8.66 10.64 -8.96
C ILE A 620 -9.58 11.68 -8.35
#